data_AF-A0A951VMT8-F1
#
_entry.id   AF-A0A951VMT8-F1
#
_cell.length_a   1.000
_cell.length_b   1.000
_cell.length_c   1.000
_cell.angle_alpha   90.00
_cell.angle_beta   90.00
_cell.angle_gamma   90.00
#
_symmetry.space_group_name_H-M   'P 1'
#
loop_
_entity.id
_entity.type
_entity.pdbx_description
1 polymer ?
#
loop_
_entity_poly.entity_id
_entity_poly.type
_entity_poly.pdbx_seq_one_letter_code
_entity_poly.pdbx_strand_id
1 'polypeptide(L)'
;MKTTMKQKRTQYQLTMISGVCKLLELTPDQLNHMMFGLGCEYVEKMVDSQMAHEFLTEPMFWNWWRQQWALIDEAFIRQAAQAPLSRQTMRRWYAKHHRSIDVYPDDIIWEKIHNSYQDMVTKVIEKHTS
;
A
#
# COMPACT_ATOMS: atom_id res chain seq x y z
N MET A 1 14.44 7.13 29.16
CA MET A 1 13.26 7.58 28.37
C MET A 1 12.61 6.38 27.70
N LYS A 2 11.35 6.05 28.00
CA LYS A 2 10.62 4.95 27.36
C LYS A 2 9.94 5.48 26.10
N THR A 3 10.48 5.15 24.93
CA THR A 3 9.83 5.43 23.64
C THR A 3 8.54 4.62 23.55
N THR A 4 7.41 5.28 23.26
CA THR A 4 6.10 4.63 23.20
C THR A 4 5.98 3.74 21.96
N MET A 5 5.11 2.71 22.00
CA MET A 5 4.89 1.83 20.84
C MET A 5 4.47 2.60 19.58
N LYS A 6 3.68 3.68 19.75
CA LYS A 6 3.27 4.58 18.66
C LYS A 6 4.47 5.26 17.99
N GLN A 7 5.41 5.79 18.78
CA GLN A 7 6.63 6.43 18.27
C GLN A 7 7.52 5.44 17.50
N LYS A 8 7.65 4.20 18.00
CA LYS A 8 8.42 3.15 17.29
C LYS A 8 7.80 2.82 15.93
N ARG A 9 6.46 2.73 15.84
CA ARG A 9 5.74 2.46 14.59
C ARG A 9 5.90 3.58 13.58
N THR A 10 5.80 4.84 14.01
CA THR A 10 6.01 6.00 13.13
C THR A 10 7.45 6.06 12.60
N GLN A 11 8.44 5.83 13.47
CA GLN A 11 9.84 5.82 13.06
C GLN A 11 10.12 4.73 12.03
N TYR A 12 9.59 3.52 12.26
CA TYR A 12 9.71 2.41 11.33
C TYR A 12 9.13 2.74 9.95
N GLN A 13 7.93 3.33 9.90
CA GLN A 13 7.30 3.75 8.64
C GLN A 13 8.12 4.80 7.88
N LEU A 14 8.72 5.78 8.58
CA LEU A 14 9.59 6.77 7.96
C LEU A 14 10.86 6.14 7.37
N THR A 15 11.43 5.14 8.04
CA THR A 15 12.58 4.40 7.54
C THR A 15 12.24 3.62 6.27
N MET A 16 11.07 2.97 6.24
CA MET A 16 10.59 2.24 5.07
C MET A 16 10.39 3.14 3.85
N ILE A 17 9.68 4.26 4.04
CA ILE A 17 9.46 5.26 2.99
C ILE A 17 10.80 5.77 2.45
N SER A 18 11.75 6.09 3.33
CA SER A 18 13.08 6.54 2.91
C SER A 18 13.83 5.48 2.09
N GLY A 19 13.73 4.20 2.48
CA GLY A 19 14.36 3.10 1.77
C GLY A 19 13.80 2.90 0.36
N VAL A 20 12.48 2.91 0.21
CA VAL A 20 11.81 2.81 -1.10
C VAL A 20 12.18 4.00 -1.98
N CYS A 21 12.08 5.22 -1.45
CA CYS A 21 12.45 6.44 -2.18
C CYS A 21 13.89 6.38 -2.72
N LYS A 22 14.84 5.88 -1.92
CA LYS A 22 16.24 5.70 -2.35
C LYS A 22 16.38 4.66 -3.46
N LEU A 23 15.77 3.49 -3.30
CA LEU A 23 15.84 2.40 -4.28
C LEU A 23 15.22 2.78 -5.62
N LEU A 24 14.13 3.56 -5.57
CA LEU A 24 13.39 3.97 -6.76
C LEU A 24 13.80 5.34 -7.32
N GLU A 25 14.68 6.09 -6.64
CA GLU A 25 14.97 7.50 -6.94
C GLU A 25 13.71 8.35 -7.06
N LEU A 26 12.87 8.24 -6.04
CA LEU A 26 11.66 9.04 -5.92
C LEU A 26 11.81 10.02 -4.76
N THR A 27 11.21 11.18 -4.90
CA THR A 27 10.94 12.04 -3.75
C THR A 27 9.77 11.46 -2.94
N PRO A 28 9.65 11.79 -1.64
CA PRO A 28 8.48 11.41 -0.86
C PRO A 28 7.16 11.87 -1.49
N ASP A 29 7.17 13.04 -2.13
CA ASP A 29 6.02 13.58 -2.83
C ASP A 29 5.63 12.74 -4.08
N GLN A 30 6.62 12.31 -4.87
CA GLN A 30 6.37 11.41 -6.00
C GLN A 30 5.85 10.05 -5.53
N LEU A 31 6.35 9.52 -4.41
CA LEU A 31 5.85 8.30 -3.82
C LEU A 31 4.39 8.45 -3.34
N ASN A 32 4.06 9.58 -2.70
CA ASN A 32 2.69 9.88 -2.29
C ASN A 32 1.73 10.01 -3.49
N HIS A 33 2.14 10.69 -4.56
CA HIS A 33 1.36 10.77 -5.79
C HIS A 33 1.11 9.39 -6.41
N MET A 34 2.14 8.53 -6.44
CA MET A 34 2.00 7.16 -6.92
C MET A 34 1.05 6.34 -6.03
N MET A 35 1.13 6.50 -4.71
CA MET A 35 0.23 5.85 -3.75
C MET A 35 -1.22 6.28 -3.95
N PHE A 36 -1.45 7.58 -4.16
CA PHE A 36 -2.78 8.10 -4.44
C PHE A 36 -3.32 7.57 -5.77
N GLY A 37 -2.56 7.71 -6.86
CA GLY A 37 -2.97 7.28 -8.20
C GLY A 37 -3.28 5.79 -8.27
N LEU A 38 -2.42 4.94 -7.69
CA LEU A 38 -2.67 3.50 -7.64
C LEU A 38 -3.83 3.14 -6.70
N GLY A 39 -4.08 3.92 -5.64
CA GLY A 39 -5.26 3.76 -4.81
C GLY A 39 -6.55 4.00 -5.60
N CYS A 40 -6.58 5.04 -6.44
CA CYS A 40 -7.68 5.30 -7.35
C CYS A 40 -7.87 4.16 -8.36
N GLU A 41 -6.79 3.77 -9.07
CA GLU A 41 -6.83 2.64 -10.01
C GLU A 41 -7.29 1.33 -9.37
N TYR A 42 -6.97 1.14 -8.09
CA TYR A 42 -7.33 -0.05 -7.33
C TYR A 42 -8.84 -0.07 -7.00
N VAL A 43 -9.40 1.06 -6.56
CA VAL A 43 -10.84 1.18 -6.30
C VAL A 43 -11.65 0.97 -7.58
N GLU A 44 -11.26 1.62 -8.69
CA GLU A 44 -11.96 1.51 -9.98
C GLU A 44 -12.08 0.06 -10.50
N LYS A 45 -11.15 -0.83 -10.12
CA LYS A 45 -11.16 -2.25 -10.51
C LYS A 45 -11.95 -3.14 -9.55
N MET A 46 -12.13 -2.69 -8.32
CA MET A 46 -12.60 -3.51 -7.21
C MET A 46 -14.09 -3.34 -6.97
N VAL A 47 -14.59 -2.12 -7.10
CA VAL A 47 -15.99 -1.78 -6.83
C VAL A 47 -16.65 -1.26 -8.10
N ASP A 48 -17.97 -1.36 -8.18
CA ASP A 48 -18.72 -0.69 -9.24
C ASP A 48 -18.47 0.83 -9.18
N SER A 49 -18.48 1.45 -10.35
CA SER A 49 -18.35 2.89 -10.59
C SER A 49 -19.19 3.75 -9.63
N GLN A 50 -20.38 3.28 -9.25
CA GLN A 50 -21.30 3.97 -8.34
C GLN A 50 -20.83 4.01 -6.88
N MET A 51 -19.94 3.10 -6.48
CA MET A 51 -19.38 3.04 -5.11
C MET A 51 -17.93 3.52 -5.04
N ALA A 52 -17.30 3.78 -6.20
CA ALA A 52 -15.91 4.20 -6.24
C ALA A 52 -15.70 5.53 -5.50
N HIS A 53 -16.66 6.45 -5.58
CA HIS A 53 -16.59 7.74 -4.90
C HIS A 53 -16.58 7.59 -3.37
N GLU A 54 -17.38 6.68 -2.85
CA GLU A 54 -17.59 6.38 -1.44
C GLU A 54 -16.30 5.80 -0.88
N PHE A 55 -15.70 4.82 -1.57
CA PHE A 55 -14.38 4.30 -1.17
C PHE A 55 -13.28 5.38 -1.19
N LEU A 56 -13.23 6.22 -2.24
CA LEU A 56 -12.19 7.23 -2.37
C LEU A 56 -12.34 8.43 -1.42
N THR A 57 -13.53 8.66 -0.89
CA THR A 57 -13.77 9.69 0.13
C THR A 57 -13.63 9.17 1.55
N GLU A 58 -13.67 7.85 1.75
CA GLU A 58 -13.63 7.25 3.08
C GLU A 58 -12.22 7.15 3.68
N PRO A 59 -11.98 7.74 4.88
CA PRO A 59 -10.68 7.62 5.56
C PRO A 59 -10.29 6.17 5.88
N MET A 60 -11.28 5.29 6.03
CA MET A 60 -11.07 3.87 6.32
C MET A 60 -10.32 3.17 5.18
N PHE A 61 -10.73 3.40 3.94
CA PHE A 61 -10.05 2.88 2.76
C PHE A 61 -8.60 3.37 2.73
N TRP A 62 -8.36 4.68 2.86
CA TRP A 62 -7.00 5.22 2.80
C TRP A 62 -6.11 4.75 3.96
N ASN A 63 -6.69 4.50 5.13
CA ASN A 63 -5.97 3.91 6.26
C ASN A 63 -5.58 2.45 5.99
N TRP A 64 -6.49 1.67 5.41
CA TRP A 64 -6.21 0.30 4.98
C TRP A 64 -5.17 0.28 3.86
N TRP A 65 -5.32 1.14 2.85
CA TRP A 65 -4.41 1.28 1.72
C TRP A 65 -2.97 1.54 2.14
N ARG A 66 -2.76 2.49 3.06
CA ARG A 66 -1.43 2.77 3.63
C ARG A 66 -0.84 1.59 4.38
N GLN A 67 -1.65 0.76 5.02
CA GLN A 67 -1.17 -0.44 5.72
C GLN A 67 -0.71 -1.50 4.71
N GLN A 68 -1.49 -1.74 3.65
CA GLN A 68 -1.10 -2.63 2.56
C GLN A 68 0.19 -2.17 1.89
N TRP A 69 0.24 -0.87 1.60
CA TRP A 69 1.41 -0.27 0.99
C TRP A 69 2.68 -0.51 1.81
N ALA A 70 2.61 -0.33 3.13
CA ALA A 70 3.74 -0.57 4.02
C ALA A 70 4.19 -2.03 4.07
N LEU A 71 3.27 -3.00 3.94
CA LEU A 71 3.63 -4.42 3.86
C LEU A 71 4.41 -4.72 2.56
N ILE A 72 3.95 -4.16 1.45
CA ILE A 72 4.59 -4.31 0.15
C ILE A 72 5.95 -3.60 0.14
N ASP A 73 6.09 -2.43 0.75
CA ASP A 73 7.37 -1.74 0.94
C ASP A 73 8.39 -2.64 1.65
N GLU A 74 7.94 -3.33 2.70
CA GLU A 74 8.80 -4.24 3.47
C GLU A 74 9.34 -5.37 2.60
N ALA A 75 8.46 -6.06 1.87
CA ALA A 75 8.89 -7.09 0.93
C ALA A 75 9.73 -6.54 -0.21
N PHE A 76 9.39 -5.37 -0.75
CA PHE A 76 10.13 -4.72 -1.83
C PHE A 76 11.58 -4.48 -1.42
N ILE A 77 11.82 -3.89 -0.24
CA ILE A 77 13.18 -3.65 0.25
C ILE A 77 13.94 -4.96 0.45
N ARG A 78 13.31 -5.98 1.05
CA ARG A 78 13.95 -7.30 1.25
C ARG A 78 14.36 -7.94 -0.08
N GLN A 79 13.51 -7.90 -1.10
CA GLN A 79 13.79 -8.51 -2.40
C GLN A 79 14.80 -7.71 -3.22
N ALA A 80 14.71 -6.38 -3.20
CA ALA A 80 15.69 -5.50 -3.87
C ALA A 80 17.12 -5.70 -3.32
N ALA A 81 17.26 -6.09 -2.04
CA ALA A 81 18.55 -6.43 -1.45
C ALA A 81 19.13 -7.77 -1.97
N GLN A 82 18.29 -8.67 -2.49
CA GLN A 82 18.71 -10.00 -2.95
C GLN A 82 19.08 -10.05 -4.44
N ALA A 83 18.53 -9.16 -5.26
CA ALA A 83 18.77 -9.13 -6.69
C ALA A 83 19.01 -7.70 -7.19
N PRO A 84 20.18 -7.40 -7.78
CA PRO A 84 20.43 -6.10 -8.39
C PRO A 84 19.65 -5.99 -9.70
N LEU A 85 18.44 -5.45 -9.61
CA LEU A 85 17.61 -5.12 -10.77
C LEU A 85 17.94 -3.72 -11.29
N SER A 86 17.74 -3.49 -12.59
CA SER A 86 17.77 -2.13 -13.12
C SER A 86 16.70 -1.27 -12.42
N ARG A 87 16.96 0.03 -12.25
CA ARG A 87 16.01 0.94 -11.58
C ARG A 87 14.65 0.98 -12.28
N GLN A 88 14.65 0.94 -13.62
CA GLN A 88 13.42 0.89 -14.39
C GLN A 88 12.64 -0.40 -14.12
N THR A 89 13.34 -1.53 -14.02
CA THR A 89 12.73 -2.82 -13.65
C THR A 89 12.17 -2.77 -12.23
N MET A 90 12.90 -2.21 -11.26
CA MET A 90 12.42 -2.04 -9.89
C MET A 90 11.16 -1.18 -9.81
N ARG A 91 11.11 -0.05 -10.53
CA ARG A 91 9.91 0.80 -10.57
C ARG A 91 8.70 0.07 -11.13
N ARG A 92 8.86 -0.66 -12.25
CA ARG A 92 7.78 -1.45 -12.85
C ARG A 92 7.33 -2.58 -11.92
N TRP A 93 8.29 -3.27 -11.31
CA TRP A 93 8.04 -4.35 -10.36
C TRP A 93 7.26 -3.82 -9.15
N TYR A 94 7.73 -2.73 -8.54
CA TYR A 94 7.06 -2.10 -7.41
C TYR A 94 5.62 -1.67 -7.72
N ALA A 95 5.41 -0.90 -8.80
CA ALA A 95 4.08 -0.46 -9.20
C ALA A 95 3.14 -1.64 -9.50
N LYS A 96 3.65 -2.75 -10.05
CA LYS A 96 2.86 -3.95 -10.33
C LYS A 96 2.26 -4.56 -9.06
N HIS A 97 2.98 -4.56 -7.94
CA HIS A 97 2.50 -5.18 -6.68
C HIS A 97 1.44 -4.36 -5.95
N HIS A 98 1.30 -3.09 -6.32
CA HIS A 98 0.27 -2.20 -5.77
C HIS A 98 -0.98 -2.11 -6.65
N ARG A 99 -1.08 -2.87 -7.75
CA ARG A 99 -2.18 -2.75 -8.71
C ARG A 99 -3.33 -3.73 -8.51
N SER A 100 -3.12 -4.80 -7.76
CA SER A 100 -4.11 -5.87 -7.57
C SER A 100 -3.74 -6.70 -6.35
N ILE A 101 -4.77 -7.30 -5.72
CA ILE A 101 -4.59 -8.24 -4.60
C ILE A 101 -3.95 -9.56 -5.00
N ASP A 102 -3.98 -9.88 -6.29
CA ASP A 102 -3.50 -11.18 -6.76
C ASP A 102 -2.01 -11.14 -7.10
N VAL A 103 -1.39 -9.97 -6.92
CA VAL A 103 -0.03 -9.70 -7.37
C VAL A 103 0.81 -9.29 -6.17
N TYR A 104 1.04 -10.24 -5.27
CA TYR A 104 1.83 -10.01 -4.07
C TYR A 104 3.18 -10.70 -4.07
N PRO A 105 4.17 -10.07 -3.40
CA PRO A 105 5.55 -10.52 -3.44
C PRO A 105 5.79 -11.80 -2.65
N ASP A 106 4.89 -12.16 -1.71
CA ASP A 106 4.90 -13.41 -0.95
C ASP A 106 3.49 -13.76 -0.43
N ASP A 107 3.24 -15.05 -0.16
CA ASP A 107 1.95 -15.60 0.28
C ASP A 107 1.51 -15.06 1.65
N ILE A 108 2.47 -14.72 2.52
CA ILE A 108 2.21 -14.21 3.87
C ILE A 108 1.63 -12.79 3.80
N ILE A 109 2.19 -11.95 2.93
CA ILE A 109 1.66 -10.63 2.65
C ILE A 109 0.29 -10.80 2.01
N TRP A 110 0.17 -11.64 0.98
CA TRP A 110 -1.13 -11.90 0.34
C TRP A 110 -2.22 -12.25 1.35
N GLU A 111 -1.97 -13.17 2.27
CA GLU A 111 -2.94 -13.58 3.29
C GLU A 111 -3.33 -12.41 4.21
N LYS A 112 -2.35 -11.60 4.67
CA LYS A 112 -2.63 -10.41 5.50
C LYS A 112 -3.47 -9.39 4.76
N ILE A 113 -3.18 -9.15 3.48
CA ILE A 113 -3.90 -8.18 2.67
C ILE A 113 -5.32 -8.68 2.42
N HIS A 114 -5.46 -9.92 1.98
CA HIS A 114 -6.73 -10.55 1.63
C HIS A 114 -7.67 -10.64 2.84
N ASN A 115 -7.17 -11.07 3.99
CA ASN A 115 -7.99 -11.20 5.21
C ASN A 115 -8.48 -9.85 5.74
N SER A 116 -7.67 -8.79 5.60
CA SER A 116 -8.05 -7.44 6.05
C SER A 116 -8.89 -6.67 5.03
N TYR A 117 -8.85 -7.08 3.76
CA TYR A 117 -9.62 -6.47 2.68
C TYR A 117 -11.13 -6.63 2.88
N GLN A 118 -11.59 -7.85 3.16
CA GLN A 118 -13.03 -8.14 3.34
C GLN A 118 -13.64 -7.32 4.48
N ASP A 119 -12.93 -7.20 5.59
CA ASP A 119 -13.33 -6.38 6.74
C ASP A 119 -13.46 -4.89 6.37
N MET A 120 -12.48 -4.35 5.61
CA MET A 120 -12.52 -2.97 5.14
C MET A 120 -13.71 -2.71 4.21
N VAL A 121 -13.91 -3.56 3.20
CA VAL A 121 -15.02 -3.43 2.24
C VAL A 121 -16.37 -3.47 2.96
N THR A 122 -16.55 -4.45 3.85
CA THR A 122 -17.81 -4.62 4.60
C THR A 122 -18.14 -3.36 5.39
N LYS A 123 -17.17 -2.82 6.13
CA LYS A 123 -17.37 -1.61 6.94
C LYS A 123 -17.64 -0.35 6.13
N VAL A 124 -17.02 -0.21 4.95
CA VAL A 124 -17.32 0.91 4.05
C VAL A 124 -18.74 0.79 3.51
N ILE A 125 -19.14 -0.40 3.05
CA ILE A 125 -20.50 -0.64 2.54
C ILE A 125 -21.54 -0.38 3.64
N GLU A 126 -21.40 -1.00 4.81
CA GLU A 126 -22.33 -0.83 5.93
C GLU A 126 -22.55 0.64 6.30
N LYS A 127 -21.50 1.46 6.23
CA LYS A 127 -21.58 2.89 6.54
C LYS A 127 -22.42 3.68 5.54
N HIS A 128 -22.42 3.29 4.27
CA HIS A 128 -23.10 4.02 3.19
C HIS A 128 -24.49 3.44 2.85
N THR A 129 -24.81 2.22 3.30
CA THR A 129 -26.11 1.58 3.06
C THR A 129 -27.04 1.59 4.28
N SER A 130 -26.57 2.03 5.45
CA SER A 130 -27.37 2.17 6.69
C SER A 130 -27.93 3.58 6.85
#